data_AF-A0A438C796-F1
#
_entry.id   AF-A0A438C796-F1
#
_cell.length_a   1.000
_cell.length_b   1.000
_cell.length_c   1.000
_cell.angle_alpha   90.00
_cell.angle_beta   90.00
_cell.angle_gamma   90.00
#
_symmetry.space_group_name_H-M   'P 1'
#
loop_
_entity.id
_entity.type
_entity.pdbx_description
1 polymer ?
#
loop_
_entity_poly.entity_id
_entity_poly.type
_entity_poly.pdbx_seq_one_letter_code
_entity_poly.pdbx_strand_id
1 'polypeptide(L)'
;MGGHMLARKIMRIGYFWLTMETDCCQFVQRCPKSQIHGDLIHVPSSELHALTSPWPFSIWGINIIEKISPKSSSGHEFILVAIDYFTKWVEAASYERLTSAGVASFIRSHIICRYGVPHELISDRGTNEAVEAANKNIKRILRRMVETSRDWSEKLPFALWAYRTSFRTSTGATPYSLVYGMETVLPVEIEMSSLRVALK
;
A
#
# COMPACT_ATOMS: atom_id res chain seq x y z
N MET A 1 -6.29 8.94 27.51
CA MET A 1 -7.49 9.76 27.81
C MET A 1 -7.06 11.20 28.09
N GLY A 2 -7.47 12.17 27.28
CA GLY A 2 -6.99 13.56 27.38
C GLY A 2 -7.67 14.38 28.48
N GLY A 3 -7.03 15.48 28.92
CA GLY A 3 -7.51 16.36 30.01
C GLY A 3 -8.90 16.96 29.78
N HIS A 4 -9.18 17.40 28.54
CA HIS A 4 -10.52 17.88 28.16
C HIS A 4 -11.61 16.81 28.32
N MET A 5 -11.29 15.55 28.03
CA MET A 5 -12.24 14.44 28.19
C MET A 5 -12.49 14.11 29.66
N LEU A 6 -11.46 14.27 30.51
CA LEU A 6 -11.57 14.10 31.96
C LEU A 6 -12.49 15.18 32.57
N ALA A 7 -12.30 16.44 32.19
CA ALA A 7 -13.16 17.55 32.61
C ALA A 7 -14.64 17.31 32.25
N ARG A 8 -14.91 16.85 31.02
CA ARG A 8 -16.28 16.53 30.58
C ARG A 8 -16.91 15.36 31.36
N LYS A 9 -16.11 14.38 31.83
CA LYS A 9 -16.63 13.30 32.69
C LYS A 9 -16.95 13.80 34.09
N ILE A 10 -16.09 14.62 34.67
CA ILE A 10 -16.28 15.20 36.01
C ILE A 10 -17.54 16.09 36.03
N MET A 11 -17.74 16.90 34.97
CA MET A 11 -18.98 17.66 34.77
C MET A 11 -20.23 16.76 34.73
N ARG A 12 -20.17 15.62 34.03
CA ARG A 12 -21.30 14.69 33.95
C ARG A 12 -21.67 14.04 35.28
N ILE A 13 -20.75 13.99 36.23
CA ILE A 13 -20.96 13.46 37.59
C ILE A 13 -21.45 14.58 38.54
N GLY A 14 -21.56 15.83 38.06
CA GLY A 14 -22.16 16.95 38.80
C GLY A 14 -21.17 17.88 39.48
N TYR A 15 -19.86 17.72 39.27
CA TYR A 15 -18.83 18.59 39.83
C TYR A 15 -18.41 19.66 38.81
N PHE A 16 -18.27 20.90 39.25
CA PHE A 16 -17.88 22.03 38.41
C PHE A 16 -17.07 23.07 39.20
N TRP A 17 -16.04 23.62 38.56
CA TRP A 17 -15.33 24.81 39.00
C TRP A 17 -14.67 25.53 37.81
N LEU A 18 -14.33 26.80 38.00
CA LEU A 18 -13.96 27.73 36.92
C LEU A 18 -12.71 27.31 36.14
N THR A 19 -11.73 26.69 36.79
CA THR A 19 -10.45 26.27 36.21
C THR A 19 -10.38 24.78 35.87
N MET A 20 -11.49 24.05 35.98
CA MET A 20 -11.52 22.58 35.88
C MET A 20 -10.88 22.01 34.63
N GLU A 21 -11.09 22.65 33.48
CA GLU A 21 -10.50 22.19 32.22
C GLU A 21 -8.97 22.30 32.26
N THR A 22 -8.46 23.44 32.72
CA THR A 22 -7.02 23.69 32.91
C THR A 22 -6.43 22.71 33.93
N ASP A 23 -7.10 22.50 35.05
CA ASP A 23 -6.65 21.61 36.12
C ASP A 23 -6.62 20.15 35.65
N CYS A 24 -7.63 19.71 34.89
CA CYS A 24 -7.66 18.38 34.30
C CYS A 24 -6.54 18.19 33.26
N CYS A 25 -6.26 19.21 32.45
CA CYS A 25 -5.16 19.19 31.49
C CYS A 25 -3.79 19.13 32.19
N GLN A 26 -3.56 19.96 33.21
CA GLN A 26 -2.34 19.93 34.02
C GLN A 26 -2.16 18.60 34.76
N PHE A 27 -3.24 18.03 35.29
CA PHE A 27 -3.23 16.73 35.95
C PHE A 27 -2.82 15.61 34.98
N VAL A 28 -3.41 15.58 33.78
CA VAL A 28 -3.06 14.58 32.75
C VAL A 28 -1.61 14.76 32.26
N GLN A 29 -1.13 16.00 32.14
CA GLN A 29 0.26 16.30 31.78
C GLN A 29 1.27 15.81 32.83
N ARG A 30 0.94 15.95 34.12
CA ARG A 30 1.82 15.51 35.23
C ARG A 30 1.73 14.02 35.53
N CYS A 31 0.66 13.34 35.11
CA CYS A 31 0.42 11.93 35.41
C CYS A 31 1.30 11.00 34.55
N PRO A 32 2.29 10.29 35.11
CA PRO A 32 3.20 9.44 34.31
C PRO A 32 2.47 8.31 33.60
N LYS A 33 1.44 7.72 34.25
CA LYS A 33 0.62 6.67 33.63
C LYS A 33 -0.14 7.18 32.41
N SER A 34 -0.65 8.40 32.46
CA SER A 34 -1.36 9.03 31.34
C SER A 34 -0.42 9.47 30.22
N GLN A 35 0.82 9.85 30.54
CA GLN A 35 1.85 10.18 29.55
C GLN A 35 2.38 8.93 28.83
N ILE A 36 2.63 7.83 29.55
CA ILE A 36 3.14 6.58 28.97
C ILE A 36 2.11 5.90 28.07
N HIS A 37 0.82 5.93 28.46
CA HIS A 37 -0.26 5.23 27.76
C HIS A 37 -1.15 6.20 26.95
N GLY A 38 -0.70 7.43 26.71
CA GLY A 38 -1.40 8.36 25.84
C GLY A 38 -1.13 8.03 24.38
N ASP A 39 -2.14 8.12 23.50
CA ASP A 39 -1.99 7.98 22.04
C ASP A 39 -1.22 9.15 21.39
N LEU A 40 -0.38 9.84 22.15
CA LEU A 40 0.47 10.92 21.66
C LEU A 40 1.81 10.32 21.26
N ILE A 41 2.00 10.14 19.95
CA ILE A 41 3.30 9.81 19.38
C ILE A 41 4.20 11.03 19.57
N HIS A 42 4.98 11.03 20.65
CA HIS A 42 6.05 12.02 20.90
C HIS A 42 7.32 11.73 20.08
N VAL A 43 7.27 10.74 19.20
CA VAL A 43 8.35 10.41 18.28
C VAL A 43 8.31 11.40 17.12
N PRO A 44 9.42 12.11 16.82
CA PRO A 44 9.50 12.92 15.61
C PRO A 44 9.19 12.04 14.39
N SER A 45 8.51 12.59 13.38
CA SER A 45 8.32 11.88 12.12
C SER A 45 9.69 11.46 11.59
N SER A 46 9.91 10.16 11.41
CA SER A 46 11.13 9.66 10.80
C SER A 46 11.32 10.28 9.43
N GLU A 47 12.54 10.67 9.11
CA GLU A 47 12.86 11.29 7.83
C GLU A 47 12.59 10.29 6.69
N LEU A 48 11.67 10.67 5.79
CA LEU A 48 11.36 9.84 4.63
C LEU A 48 12.47 10.03 3.61
N HIS A 49 13.34 9.04 3.50
CA HIS A 49 14.27 8.97 2.37
C HIS A 49 13.44 8.68 1.11
N ALA A 50 13.08 9.75 0.40
CA ALA A 50 12.51 9.65 -0.93
C ALA A 50 13.58 9.07 -1.87
N LEU A 51 13.59 7.74 -1.99
CA LEU A 51 14.34 7.03 -3.03
C LEU A 51 13.83 7.55 -4.38
N THR A 52 14.56 8.51 -4.94
CA THR A 52 14.25 9.10 -6.24
C THR A 52 14.89 8.21 -7.29
N SER A 53 14.08 7.34 -7.87
CA SER A 53 14.49 6.58 -9.04
C SER A 53 14.72 7.57 -10.20
N PRO A 54 15.87 7.53 -10.89
CA PRO A 54 16.18 8.53 -11.91
C PRO A 54 15.44 8.29 -13.24
N TRP A 55 15.07 7.05 -13.56
CA TRP A 55 14.28 6.70 -14.76
C TRP A 55 13.40 5.46 -14.52
N PRO A 56 12.43 5.17 -15.40
CA PRO A 56 11.62 3.95 -15.32
C PRO A 56 12.48 2.69 -15.20
N PHE A 57 12.08 1.79 -14.32
CA PHE A 57 12.65 0.44 -14.14
C PHE A 57 14.10 0.38 -13.65
N SER A 58 14.69 1.49 -13.20
CA SER A 58 16.05 1.47 -12.63
C SER A 58 16.09 0.88 -11.23
N ILE A 59 15.12 1.22 -10.38
CA ILE A 59 15.09 0.80 -8.97
C ILE A 59 13.78 0.07 -8.70
N TRP A 60 13.89 -1.16 -8.23
CA TRP A 60 12.74 -2.00 -7.90
C TRP A 60 12.73 -2.34 -6.41
N GLY A 61 11.57 -2.19 -5.79
CA GLY A 61 11.30 -2.67 -4.43
C GLY A 61 10.62 -4.03 -4.49
N ILE A 62 11.19 -5.04 -3.85
CA ILE A 62 10.62 -6.38 -3.75
C ILE A 62 10.17 -6.64 -2.33
N ASN A 63 8.93 -7.09 -2.17
CA ASN A 63 8.40 -7.48 -0.87
C ASN A 63 7.42 -8.65 -1.00
N ILE A 64 7.25 -9.35 0.10
CA ILE A 64 6.32 -10.47 0.25
C ILE A 64 5.09 -9.93 0.96
N ILE A 65 3.95 -9.98 0.30
CA ILE A 65 2.68 -9.82 0.99
C ILE A 65 2.50 -11.03 1.91
N GLU A 66 2.34 -10.75 3.20
CA GLU A 66 2.04 -11.73 4.25
C GLU A 66 1.04 -12.80 3.82
N LYS A 67 1.13 -13.95 4.51
CA LYS A 67 0.31 -15.13 4.27
C LYS A 67 -1.19 -14.78 4.21
N ILE A 68 -1.80 -15.02 3.05
CA ILE A 68 -3.22 -14.79 2.82
C ILE A 68 -3.99 -16.02 3.31
N SER A 69 -4.94 -15.80 4.21
CA SER A 69 -5.81 -16.85 4.75
C SER A 69 -7.28 -16.55 4.41
N PRO A 70 -8.04 -17.53 3.91
CA PRO A 70 -7.63 -18.92 3.63
C PRO A 70 -6.76 -19.06 2.37
N LYS A 71 -6.09 -20.22 2.23
CA LYS A 71 -5.37 -20.59 1.01
C LYS A 71 -6.28 -20.50 -0.20
N SER A 72 -5.69 -20.16 -1.35
CA SER A 72 -6.43 -20.21 -2.60
C SER A 72 -6.88 -21.64 -2.94
N SER A 73 -7.87 -21.78 -3.82
CA SER A 73 -8.32 -23.02 -4.46
C SER A 73 -7.13 -23.86 -4.96
N SER A 74 -6.13 -23.18 -5.53
CA SER A 74 -4.90 -23.73 -6.09
C SER A 74 -3.77 -23.90 -5.06
N GLY A 75 -4.02 -23.75 -3.76
CA GLY A 75 -3.04 -23.96 -2.69
C GLY A 75 -2.10 -22.78 -2.41
N HIS A 76 -2.12 -21.73 -3.23
CA HIS A 76 -1.32 -20.52 -3.04
C HIS A 76 -1.61 -19.85 -1.68
N GLU A 77 -0.57 -19.35 -1.02
CA GLU A 77 -0.67 -18.68 0.29
C GLU A 77 0.14 -17.37 0.39
N PHE A 78 1.11 -17.16 -0.51
CA PHE A 78 1.94 -15.96 -0.55
C PHE A 78 1.75 -15.19 -1.86
N ILE A 79 2.00 -13.88 -1.83
CA ILE A 79 2.17 -13.07 -3.04
C ILE A 79 3.53 -12.37 -2.96
N LEU A 80 4.38 -12.59 -3.96
CA LEU A 80 5.59 -11.81 -4.16
C LEU A 80 5.24 -10.60 -5.04
N VAL A 81 5.65 -9.42 -4.61
CA VAL A 81 5.37 -8.16 -5.30
C VAL A 81 6.70 -7.46 -5.58
N ALA A 82 6.86 -6.95 -6.80
CA ALA A 82 7.92 -6.04 -7.18
C ALA A 82 7.33 -4.74 -7.73
N ILE A 83 7.88 -3.61 -7.30
CA ILE A 83 7.36 -2.28 -7.62
C ILE A 83 8.50 -1.42 -8.14
N ASP A 84 8.30 -0.85 -9.32
CA ASP A 84 9.20 0.15 -9.86
C ASP A 84 9.02 1.48 -9.09
N TYR A 85 10.11 2.06 -8.61
CA TYR A 85 10.06 3.27 -7.81
C TYR A 85 9.67 4.51 -8.61
N PHE A 86 10.00 4.57 -9.91
CA PHE A 86 9.71 5.71 -10.77
C PHE A 86 8.24 5.74 -11.17
N THR A 87 7.79 4.72 -11.90
CA THR A 87 6.44 4.64 -12.49
C THR A 87 5.38 4.15 -11.52
N LYS A 88 5.79 3.59 -10.36
CA LYS A 88 4.92 2.81 -9.48
C LYS A 88 4.30 1.60 -10.17
N TRP A 89 4.91 1.11 -11.26
CA TRP A 89 4.48 -0.11 -11.92
C TRP A 89 4.68 -1.30 -11.00
N VAL A 90 3.70 -2.21 -10.98
CA VAL A 90 3.70 -3.37 -10.07
C VAL A 90 3.69 -4.65 -10.88
N GLU A 91 4.61 -5.55 -10.59
CA GLU A 91 4.54 -6.97 -10.95
C GLU A 91 4.25 -7.80 -9.68
N ALA A 92 3.37 -8.80 -9.78
CA ALA A 92 3.12 -9.69 -8.65
C ALA A 92 2.80 -11.11 -9.12
N ALA A 93 3.20 -12.09 -8.32
CA ALA A 93 2.90 -13.50 -8.55
C ALA A 93 2.57 -14.20 -7.24
N SER A 94 1.61 -15.14 -7.26
CA SER A 94 1.24 -15.95 -6.11
C SER A 94 2.10 -17.21 -6.00
N TYR A 95 2.38 -17.66 -4.77
CA TYR A 95 3.14 -18.89 -4.49
C TYR A 95 2.46 -19.74 -3.39
N GLU A 96 2.45 -21.07 -3.54
CA GLU A 96 2.12 -22.00 -2.45
C GLU A 96 3.21 -22.00 -1.38
N ARG A 97 4.48 -22.02 -1.79
CA ARG A 97 5.62 -21.90 -0.89
C ARG A 97 6.67 -21.02 -1.55
N LEU A 98 7.05 -19.94 -0.88
CA LEU A 98 8.05 -19.04 -1.40
C LEU A 98 9.46 -19.54 -1.06
N THR A 99 10.24 -19.90 -2.09
CA THR A 99 11.63 -20.34 -1.97
C THR A 99 12.56 -19.31 -2.63
N SER A 100 13.85 -19.33 -2.29
CA SER A 100 14.85 -18.47 -2.95
C SER A 100 14.90 -18.68 -4.46
N ALA A 101 14.77 -19.94 -4.92
CA ALA A 101 14.66 -20.27 -6.34
C ALA A 101 13.39 -19.68 -6.99
N GLY A 102 12.25 -19.68 -6.27
CA GLY A 102 11.02 -19.03 -6.71
C GLY A 102 11.19 -17.52 -6.88
N VAL A 103 11.83 -16.86 -5.92
CA VAL A 103 12.14 -15.41 -5.99
C VAL A 103 13.09 -15.11 -7.14
N ALA A 104 14.16 -15.90 -7.33
CA ALA A 104 15.09 -15.71 -8.45
C ALA A 104 14.42 -15.91 -9.81
N SER A 105 13.54 -16.92 -9.93
CA SER A 105 12.75 -17.16 -11.14
C SER A 105 11.78 -16.00 -11.42
N PHE A 106 11.16 -15.46 -10.38
CA PHE A 106 10.32 -14.27 -10.48
C PHE A 106 11.09 -13.06 -11.00
N ILE A 107 12.22 -12.72 -10.39
CA ILE A 107 13.06 -11.58 -10.80
C ILE A 107 13.50 -11.75 -12.25
N ARG A 108 13.99 -12.94 -12.62
CA ARG A 108 14.41 -13.21 -14.00
C ARG A 108 13.27 -13.01 -14.99
N SER A 109 12.12 -13.63 -14.74
CA SER A 109 11.05 -13.72 -15.73
C SER A 109 10.17 -12.47 -15.80
N HIS A 110 9.87 -11.86 -14.64
CA HIS A 110 8.92 -10.74 -14.54
C HIS A 110 9.61 -9.37 -14.54
N ILE A 111 10.91 -9.30 -14.22
CA ILE A 111 11.68 -8.04 -14.21
C ILE A 111 12.70 -8.06 -15.34
N ILE A 112 13.73 -8.91 -15.26
CA ILE A 112 14.88 -8.87 -16.16
C ILE A 112 14.50 -9.11 -17.63
N CYS A 113 13.75 -10.18 -17.90
CA CYS A 113 13.35 -10.53 -19.26
C CYS A 113 12.35 -9.55 -19.89
N ARG A 114 11.72 -8.67 -19.11
CA ARG A 114 10.67 -7.74 -19.59
C ARG A 114 11.16 -6.30 -19.68
N TYR A 115 11.91 -5.85 -18.68
CA TYR A 115 12.31 -4.44 -18.52
C TYR A 115 13.84 -4.26 -18.53
N GLY A 116 14.61 -5.35 -18.56
CA GLY A 116 16.06 -5.33 -18.47
C GLY A 116 16.58 -5.47 -17.05
N VAL A 117 17.91 -5.48 -16.91
CA VAL A 117 18.56 -5.62 -15.61
C VAL A 117 18.38 -4.31 -14.83
N PRO A 118 17.75 -4.34 -13.65
CA PRO A 118 17.59 -3.14 -12.83
C PRO A 118 18.95 -2.66 -12.32
N HIS A 119 19.09 -1.35 -12.14
CA HIS A 119 20.27 -0.76 -11.51
C HIS A 119 20.35 -1.15 -10.04
N GLU A 120 19.21 -1.20 -9.35
CA GLU A 120 19.14 -1.54 -7.93
C GLU A 120 17.88 -2.34 -7.60
N LEU A 121 18.05 -3.35 -6.75
CA LEU A 121 16.96 -4.17 -6.19
C LEU A 121 16.96 -4.05 -4.68
N ILE A 122 15.89 -3.45 -4.16
CA ILE A 122 15.73 -3.19 -2.73
C ILE A 122 14.74 -4.22 -2.18
N SER A 123 15.19 -5.03 -1.23
CA SER A 123 14.36 -5.98 -0.51
C SER A 123 14.20 -5.49 0.92
N ASP A 124 13.13 -4.77 1.23
CA ASP A 124 12.90 -4.32 2.60
C ASP A 124 11.81 -5.14 3.30
N ARG A 125 12.11 -5.56 4.51
CA ARG A 125 11.11 -6.09 5.44
C ARG A 125 10.54 -4.92 6.24
N GLY A 126 9.77 -4.03 5.61
CA GLY A 126 8.81 -3.15 6.29
C GLY A 126 9.26 -1.72 6.63
N THR A 127 10.20 -1.12 5.89
CA THR A 127 10.59 0.30 6.06
C THR A 127 10.38 1.17 4.82
N ASN A 128 10.11 0.60 3.65
CA ASN A 128 9.81 1.36 2.44
C ASN A 128 8.32 1.64 2.34
N GLU A 129 7.97 2.90 2.59
CA GLU A 129 6.59 3.37 2.50
C GLU A 129 5.96 3.17 1.11
N ALA A 130 6.75 3.32 0.04
CA ALA A 130 6.25 3.13 -1.33
C ALA A 130 5.76 1.70 -1.57
N VAL A 131 6.54 0.73 -1.10
CA VAL A 131 6.23 -0.70 -1.23
C VAL A 131 5.04 -1.07 -0.36
N GLU A 132 5.02 -0.60 0.89
CA GLU A 132 3.90 -0.82 1.81
C GLU A 132 2.59 -0.19 1.32
N ALA A 133 2.65 1.02 0.77
CA ALA A 133 1.47 1.69 0.21
C ALA A 133 0.90 0.91 -0.99
N ALA A 134 1.75 0.39 -1.88
CA ALA A 134 1.31 -0.43 -2.99
C ALA A 134 0.72 -1.77 -2.51
N ASN A 135 1.36 -2.44 -1.55
CA ASN A 135 0.85 -3.68 -0.95
C ASN A 135 -0.53 -3.49 -0.32
N LYS A 136 -0.73 -2.40 0.44
CA LYS A 136 -2.04 -2.04 1.01
C LYS A 136 -3.09 -1.81 -0.09
N ASN A 137 -2.70 -1.16 -1.19
CA ASN A 137 -3.59 -0.95 -2.33
C ASN A 137 -3.97 -2.24 -3.04
N ILE A 138 -3.01 -3.12 -3.32
CA ILE A 138 -3.24 -4.43 -3.95
C ILE A 138 -4.13 -5.28 -3.05
N LYS A 139 -3.84 -5.38 -1.75
CA LYS A 139 -4.69 -6.06 -0.76
C LYS A 139 -6.13 -5.52 -0.79
N ARG A 140 -6.30 -4.19 -0.84
CA ARG A 140 -7.62 -3.54 -0.89
C ARG A 140 -8.39 -3.87 -2.16
N ILE A 141 -7.71 -3.84 -3.31
CA ILE A 141 -8.31 -4.15 -4.62
C ILE A 141 -8.70 -5.64 -4.67
N LEU A 142 -7.79 -6.53 -4.29
CA LEU A 142 -8.05 -7.97 -4.21
C LEU A 142 -9.27 -8.27 -3.35
N ARG A 143 -9.35 -7.72 -2.13
CA ARG A 143 -10.51 -7.90 -1.25
C ARG A 143 -11.85 -7.52 -1.87
N ARG A 144 -11.87 -6.61 -2.85
CA ARG A 144 -13.09 -6.21 -3.57
C ARG A 144 -13.43 -7.11 -4.74
N MET A 145 -12.45 -7.80 -5.33
CA MET A 145 -12.64 -8.69 -6.48
C MET A 145 -12.84 -10.15 -6.12
N VAL A 146 -12.39 -10.54 -4.92
CA VAL A 146 -12.56 -11.88 -4.38
C VAL A 146 -14.05 -12.12 -4.12
N GLU A 147 -14.63 -13.09 -4.81
CA GLU A 147 -16.03 -13.49 -4.63
C GLU A 147 -16.11 -14.60 -3.58
N THR A 148 -15.21 -15.57 -3.70
CA THR A 148 -15.00 -16.63 -2.71
C THR A 148 -13.66 -16.44 -2.04
N SER A 149 -13.54 -16.65 -0.73
CA SER A 149 -12.28 -16.45 0.00
C SER A 149 -11.08 -17.26 -0.52
N ARG A 150 -11.28 -18.19 -1.46
CA ARG A 150 -10.29 -19.06 -2.08
C ARG A 150 -9.92 -18.68 -3.53
N ASP A 151 -10.62 -17.77 -4.21
CA ASP A 151 -10.33 -17.43 -5.62
C ASP A 151 -9.28 -16.33 -5.82
N TRP A 152 -8.71 -15.81 -4.72
CA TRP A 152 -7.88 -14.60 -4.77
C TRP A 152 -6.64 -14.69 -5.67
N SER A 153 -6.08 -15.89 -5.88
CA SER A 153 -4.92 -16.07 -6.77
C SER A 153 -5.31 -15.86 -8.24
N GLU A 154 -6.51 -16.30 -8.61
CA GLU A 154 -7.09 -16.14 -9.95
C GLU A 154 -7.50 -14.68 -10.21
N LYS A 155 -7.89 -13.96 -9.15
CA LYS A 155 -8.25 -12.54 -9.22
C LYS A 155 -7.02 -11.61 -9.25
N LEU A 156 -5.81 -12.11 -9.02
CA LEU A 156 -4.59 -11.30 -8.95
C LEU A 156 -4.26 -10.52 -10.22
N PRO A 157 -4.34 -11.10 -11.44
CA PRO A 157 -4.09 -10.35 -12.68
C PRO A 157 -5.05 -9.18 -12.85
N PHE A 158 -6.32 -9.35 -12.48
CA PHE A 158 -7.33 -8.28 -12.53
C PHE A 158 -7.02 -7.18 -11.52
N ALA A 159 -6.57 -7.54 -10.31
CA ALA A 159 -6.13 -6.58 -9.31
C ALA A 159 -4.92 -5.76 -9.76
N LEU A 160 -3.96 -6.39 -10.43
CA LEU A 160 -2.84 -5.68 -11.04
C LEU A 160 -3.29 -4.76 -12.17
N TRP A 161 -4.20 -5.21 -13.03
CA TRP A 161 -4.78 -4.37 -14.08
C TRP A 161 -5.44 -3.12 -13.50
N ALA A 162 -6.38 -3.30 -12.56
CA ALA A 162 -7.04 -2.19 -11.88
C ALA A 162 -6.04 -1.27 -11.18
N TYR A 163 -4.98 -1.80 -10.57
CA TYR A 163 -3.94 -1.00 -9.96
C TYR A 163 -3.21 -0.12 -10.99
N ARG A 164 -2.80 -0.71 -12.12
CA ARG A 164 -1.99 -0.07 -13.17
C ARG A 164 -2.75 1.03 -13.92
N THR A 165 -4.07 0.90 -14.03
CA THR A 165 -4.93 1.85 -14.76
C THR A 165 -5.61 2.87 -13.84
N SER A 166 -5.36 2.82 -12.52
CA SER A 166 -5.91 3.76 -11.56
C SER A 166 -4.95 4.93 -11.31
N PHE A 167 -5.51 6.14 -11.24
CA PHE A 167 -4.76 7.36 -10.95
C PHE A 167 -4.06 7.29 -9.59
N ARG A 168 -2.80 7.75 -9.53
CA ARG A 168 -2.02 7.83 -8.30
C ARG A 168 -1.74 9.29 -7.96
N THR A 169 -2.21 9.71 -6.79
CA THR A 169 -1.97 11.07 -6.28
C THR A 169 -0.48 11.36 -6.07
N SER A 170 0.32 10.33 -5.77
CA SER A 170 1.77 10.48 -5.56
C SER A 170 2.56 10.77 -6.83
N THR A 171 2.09 10.34 -8.00
CA THR A 171 2.77 10.59 -9.29
C THR A 171 1.99 11.52 -10.21
N GLY A 172 0.72 11.83 -9.89
CA GLY A 172 -0.14 12.65 -10.74
C GLY A 172 -0.58 11.98 -12.04
N ALA A 173 -0.35 10.66 -12.18
CA ALA A 173 -0.64 9.90 -13.39
C ALA A 173 -1.02 8.44 -13.05
N THR A 174 -1.47 7.66 -14.04
CA THR A 174 -1.60 6.22 -13.88
C THR A 174 -0.24 5.54 -14.09
N PRO A 175 0.07 4.44 -13.37
CA PRO A 175 1.30 3.68 -13.65
C PRO A 175 1.40 3.24 -15.11
N TYR A 176 0.26 2.95 -15.75
CA TYR A 176 0.20 2.59 -17.16
C TYR A 176 0.65 3.73 -18.08
N SER A 177 0.15 4.96 -17.89
CA SER A 177 0.57 6.08 -18.73
C SER A 177 2.03 6.48 -18.52
N LEU A 178 2.57 6.28 -17.33
CA LEU A 178 4.02 6.48 -17.08
C LEU A 178 4.91 5.45 -17.78
N VAL A 179 4.43 4.22 -17.97
CA VAL A 179 5.19 3.16 -18.65
C VAL A 179 5.07 3.26 -20.18
N TYR A 180 3.86 3.50 -20.68
CA TYR A 180 3.58 3.43 -22.12
C TYR A 180 3.40 4.80 -22.79
N GLY A 181 3.49 5.89 -22.03
CA GLY A 181 3.34 7.26 -22.52
C GLY A 181 1.90 7.68 -22.83
N MET A 182 0.92 6.80 -22.62
CA MET A 182 -0.50 7.06 -22.89
C MET A 182 -1.41 6.26 -21.96
N GLU A 183 -2.60 6.78 -21.68
CA GLU A 183 -3.59 6.05 -20.90
C GLU A 183 -4.07 4.80 -21.66
N THR A 184 -4.42 3.74 -20.93
CA THR A 184 -5.08 2.58 -21.55
C THR A 184 -6.45 2.99 -22.10
N VAL A 185 -6.94 2.25 -23.09
CA VAL A 185 -8.36 2.26 -23.41
C VAL A 185 -9.03 1.26 -22.45
N LEU A 186 -9.94 1.74 -21.60
CA LEU A 186 -10.64 0.88 -20.65
C LEU A 186 -11.79 0.12 -21.33
N PRO A 187 -12.21 -1.04 -20.80
CA PRO A 187 -13.36 -1.78 -21.33
C PRO A 187 -14.64 -0.91 -21.47
N VAL A 188 -14.88 -0.03 -20.51
CA VAL A 188 -16.03 0.91 -20.55
C VAL A 188 -15.93 1.88 -21.73
N GLU A 189 -14.73 2.30 -22.13
CA GLU A 189 -14.52 3.15 -23.31
C GLU A 189 -14.82 2.40 -24.61
N ILE A 190 -14.66 1.08 -24.63
CA ILE A 190 -15.01 0.21 -25.76
C ILE A 190 -16.53 0.04 -25.80
N GLU A 191 -17.17 -0.29 -24.68
CA GLU A 191 -18.62 -0.43 -24.59
C GLU A 191 -19.36 0.84 -24.99
N MET A 192 -18.86 2.01 -24.57
CA MET A 192 -19.43 3.31 -24.91
C MET A 192 -19.00 3.82 -26.30
N SER A 193 -18.20 3.07 -27.05
CA SER A 193 -17.65 3.49 -28.36
C SER A 193 -17.02 4.89 -28.33
N SER A 194 -16.16 5.13 -27.33
CA SER A 194 -15.54 6.44 -27.11
C SER A 194 -14.73 6.92 -28.32
N LEU A 195 -14.47 8.24 -28.40
CA LEU A 195 -13.68 8.83 -29.47
C LEU A 195 -12.29 8.19 -29.63
N ARG A 196 -11.66 7.75 -28.52
CA ARG A 196 -10.36 7.07 -28.55
C ARG A 196 -10.40 5.70 -29.21
N VAL A 197 -11.57 5.05 -29.22
CA VAL A 197 -11.84 3.79 -29.92
C VAL A 197 -12.21 4.06 -31.37
N ALA A 198 -13.00 5.11 -31.62
CA ALA A 198 -13.45 5.48 -32.97
C ALA A 198 -12.34 6.06 -33.86
N LEU A 199 -11.26 6.58 -33.28
CA LEU A 199 -10.12 7.20 -33.98
C LEU A 199 -8.94 6.23 -34.24
N LYS A 200 -9.12 4.93 -34.00
CA LYS A 200 -8.15 3.87 -34.30
C LYS A 200 -8.47 3.17 -35.61
#